data_AF-A0A2P2Q3K2-F1
#
_entry.id   AF-A0A2P2Q3K2-F1
#
_cell.length_a   1.000
_cell.length_b   1.000
_cell.length_c   1.000
_cell.angle_alpha   90.00
_cell.angle_beta   90.00
_cell.angle_gamma   90.00
#
_symmetry.space_group_name_H-M   'P 1'
#
loop_
_entity.id
_entity.type
_entity.pdbx_description
1 polymer ?
#
loop_
_entity_poly.entity_id
_entity_poly.type
_entity_poly.pdbx_seq_one_letter_code
_entity_poly.pdbx_strand_id
1 'polypeptide(L)'
;MELKIGQTYLFYKIAKDIWEVTQEIYSDLSNTAQCFEILSALRNTGQGYMTVTEYYNVPIEHWQEMDLFYNASWHCPEGGIKYDHLLEKEYV
;
A
#
# COMPACT_ATOMS: atom_id res chain seq x y z
N MET A 1 -29.00 -18.09 -4.67
CA MET A 1 -28.71 -16.76 -4.10
C MET A 1 -28.38 -15.85 -5.26
N GLU A 2 -29.22 -14.86 -5.58
CA GLU A 2 -28.94 -13.93 -6.67
C GLU A 2 -27.93 -12.88 -6.20
N LEU A 3 -26.76 -12.85 -6.84
CA LEU A 3 -25.77 -11.79 -6.67
C LEU A 3 -26.29 -10.55 -7.40
N LYS A 4 -26.86 -9.60 -6.66
CA LYS A 4 -27.26 -8.30 -7.19
C LYS A 4 -26.08 -7.36 -7.15
N ILE A 5 -25.83 -6.70 -8.27
CA ILE A 5 -24.82 -5.65 -8.36
C ILE A 5 -25.20 -4.48 -7.44
N GLY A 6 -24.23 -3.96 -6.68
CA GLY A 6 -24.46 -2.83 -5.77
C GLY A 6 -24.89 -1.57 -6.53
N GLN A 7 -25.74 -0.74 -5.91
CA GLN A 7 -26.29 0.47 -6.55
C GLN A 7 -25.23 1.41 -7.12
N THR A 8 -24.05 1.46 -6.49
CA THR A 8 -22.89 2.25 -6.90
C THR A 8 -22.38 1.89 -8.29
N TYR A 9 -22.59 0.64 -8.75
CA TYR A 9 -22.09 0.15 -10.03
C TYR A 9 -23.14 0.19 -11.15
N LEU A 10 -24.40 0.53 -10.84
CA LEU A 10 -25.49 0.60 -11.83
C LEU A 10 -25.29 1.70 -12.88
N PHE A 11 -24.44 2.68 -12.60
CA PHE A 11 -24.14 3.80 -13.50
C PHE A 11 -23.13 3.43 -14.60
N TYR A 12 -22.43 2.31 -14.48
CA TYR A 12 -21.48 1.85 -15.49
C TYR A 12 -22.18 1.10 -16.61
N LYS A 13 -21.82 1.44 -17.85
CA LYS A 13 -22.51 0.95 -19.06
C LYS A 13 -21.98 -0.40 -19.55
N ILE A 14 -20.75 -0.75 -19.19
CA ILE A 14 -20.10 -2.00 -19.58
C ILE A 14 -19.49 -2.70 -18.36
N ALA A 15 -19.49 -4.04 -18.39
CA ALA A 15 -18.93 -4.86 -17.32
C ALA A 15 -17.44 -4.61 -17.08
N LYS A 16 -16.72 -4.19 -18.13
CA LYS A 16 -15.30 -3.85 -18.05
C LYS A 16 -15.03 -2.71 -17.06
N ASP A 17 -15.76 -1.60 -17.17
CA ASP A 17 -15.60 -0.43 -16.28
C ASP A 17 -15.89 -0.79 -14.83
N ILE A 18 -16.89 -1.65 -14.60
CA ILE A 18 -17.21 -2.16 -13.25
C ILE A 18 -16.01 -2.95 -12.70
N TRP A 19 -15.42 -3.83 -13.51
CA TRP A 19 -14.28 -4.63 -13.10
C TRP A 19 -13.05 -3.77 -12.79
N GLU A 20 -12.72 -2.81 -13.65
CA GLU A 20 -11.57 -1.91 -13.46
C GLU A 20 -11.69 -1.08 -12.18
N VAL A 21 -12.85 -0.44 -11.96
CA VAL A 21 -13.10 0.37 -10.75
C VAL A 21 -13.14 -0.50 -9.49
N THR A 22 -13.71 -1.71 -9.58
CA THR A 22 -13.71 -2.66 -8.46
C THR A 22 -12.28 -3.06 -8.12
N GLN A 23 -11.49 -3.42 -9.13
CA GLN A 23 -10.09 -3.81 -8.93
C GLN A 23 -9.27 -2.67 -8.32
N GLU A 24 -9.43 -1.44 -8.80
CA GLU A 24 -8.77 -0.25 -8.26
C GLU A 24 -9.16 -0.01 -6.79
N ILE A 25 -10.46 0.07 -6.48
CA ILE A 25 -10.94 0.35 -5.12
C ILE A 25 -10.50 -0.72 -4.13
N TYR A 26 -10.66 -2.00 -4.47
CA TYR A 26 -10.27 -3.09 -3.58
C TYR A 26 -8.75 -3.25 -3.48
N SER A 27 -8.00 -2.96 -4.55
CA SER A 27 -6.54 -2.95 -4.51
C SER A 27 -6.02 -1.82 -3.63
N ASP A 28 -6.54 -0.59 -3.77
CA ASP A 28 -6.14 0.55 -2.95
C ASP A 28 -6.54 0.37 -1.48
N LEU A 29 -7.74 -0.16 -1.22
CA LEU A 29 -8.17 -0.50 0.13
C LEU A 29 -7.27 -1.57 0.75
N SER A 30 -6.90 -2.59 -0.04
CA SER A 30 -5.96 -3.62 0.38
C SER A 30 -4.60 -3.00 0.68
N ASN A 31 -4.01 -2.24 -0.24
CA ASN A 31 -2.72 -1.59 -0.03
C ASN A 31 -2.70 -0.70 1.22
N THR A 32 -3.77 0.07 1.44
CA THR A 32 -3.94 0.93 2.63
C THR A 32 -4.03 0.11 3.92
N ALA A 33 -4.79 -0.99 3.90
CA ALA A 33 -4.91 -1.88 5.06
C ALA A 33 -3.55 -2.50 5.40
N GLN A 34 -2.76 -2.92 4.41
CA GLN A 34 -1.47 -3.58 4.65
C GLN A 34 -0.50 -2.56 5.28
N CYS A 35 -0.44 -1.34 4.72
CA CYS A 35 0.37 -0.25 5.27
C CYS A 35 -0.03 0.07 6.72
N PHE A 36 -1.33 0.08 7.02
CA PHE A 36 -1.83 0.33 8.37
C PHE A 36 -1.37 -0.76 9.36
N GLU A 37 -1.45 -2.03 8.98
CA GLU A 37 -0.98 -3.14 9.82
C GLU A 37 0.53 -3.04 10.10
N ILE A 38 1.34 -2.76 9.07
CA ILE A 38 2.80 -2.57 9.20
C ILE A 38 3.11 -1.39 10.12
N LEU A 39 2.44 -0.24 9.94
CA LEU A 39 2.61 0.93 10.80
C LEU A 39 2.17 0.66 12.24
N SER A 40 1.11 -0.11 12.42
CA SER A 40 0.63 -0.55 13.74
C SER A 40 1.66 -1.45 14.42
N ALA A 41 2.22 -2.43 13.70
CA ALA A 41 3.27 -3.30 14.17
C ALA A 41 4.53 -2.51 14.57
N LEU A 42 4.99 -1.60 13.71
CA LEU A 42 6.10 -0.67 13.99
C LEU A 42 5.86 0.13 15.27
N ARG A 43 4.68 0.75 15.42
CA ARG A 43 4.34 1.57 16.60
C ARG A 43 4.33 0.75 17.89
N ASN A 44 3.92 -0.51 17.82
CA ASN A 44 3.83 -1.39 18.97
C ASN A 44 5.14 -2.14 19.26
N THR A 45 6.13 -2.05 18.36
CA THR A 45 7.45 -2.69 18.53
C THR A 45 8.34 -1.85 19.44
N GLY A 46 8.50 -2.29 20.68
CA GLY A 46 9.55 -1.81 21.58
C GLY A 46 10.78 -2.74 21.55
N GLN A 47 11.94 -2.23 21.97
CA GLN A 47 13.17 -3.04 22.03
C GLN A 47 13.03 -4.28 22.92
N GLY A 48 12.31 -4.18 24.04
CA GLY A 48 12.10 -5.32 24.94
C GLY A 48 13.42 -5.95 25.40
N TYR A 49 13.56 -7.26 25.16
CA TYR A 49 14.76 -8.04 25.46
C TYR A 49 15.72 -8.19 24.26
N MET A 50 15.40 -7.59 23.12
CA MET A 50 16.22 -7.67 21.91
C MET A 50 17.53 -6.90 22.09
N THR A 51 18.59 -7.41 21.47
CA THR A 51 19.82 -6.63 21.30
C THR A 51 19.55 -5.42 20.40
N VAL A 52 20.41 -4.40 20.49
CA VAL A 52 20.27 -3.19 19.67
C VAL A 52 20.26 -3.52 18.17
N THR A 53 21.07 -4.50 17.74
CA THR A 53 21.12 -4.92 16.34
C THR A 53 19.83 -5.60 15.88
N GLU A 54 19.30 -6.51 16.70
CA GLU A 54 18.02 -7.19 16.40
C GLU A 54 16.88 -6.18 16.34
N TYR A 55 16.81 -5.28 17.32
CA TYR A 55 15.78 -4.23 17.32
C TYR A 55 15.93 -3.30 16.11
N TYR A 56 17.14 -2.94 15.70
CA TYR A 56 17.35 -2.05 14.56
C TYR A 56 16.91 -2.67 13.22
N ASN A 57 17.03 -3.99 13.08
CA ASN A 57 16.61 -4.68 11.86
C ASN A 57 15.09 -4.74 11.71
N VAL A 58 14.33 -4.79 12.82
CA VAL A 58 12.87 -4.91 12.77
C VAL A 58 12.21 -3.72 12.05
N PRO A 59 12.50 -2.45 12.38
CA PRO A 59 11.97 -1.34 11.62
C PRO A 59 12.38 -1.36 10.14
N ILE A 60 13.64 -1.67 9.83
CA ILE A 60 14.14 -1.69 8.44
C ILE A 60 13.33 -2.66 7.58
N GLU A 61 13.11 -3.88 8.08
CA GLU A 61 12.34 -4.90 7.36
C GLU A 61 10.89 -4.45 7.12
N HIS A 62 10.25 -3.86 8.14
CA HIS A 62 8.88 -3.35 8.01
C HIS A 62 8.78 -2.17 7.04
N TRP A 63 9.77 -1.28 7.00
CA TRP A 63 9.81 -0.18 6.03
C TRP A 63 9.93 -0.71 4.60
N GLN A 64 10.80 -1.70 4.37
CA GLN A 64 10.95 -2.34 3.06
C GLN A 64 9.67 -3.06 2.61
N GLU A 65 8.97 -3.73 3.54
CA GLU A 65 7.67 -4.33 3.24
C GLU A 65 6.62 -3.26 2.90
N MET A 66 6.65 -2.13 3.61
CA MET A 66 5.73 -1.03 3.35
C MET A 66 5.92 -0.43 1.96
N ASP A 67 7.14 -0.36 1.45
CA ASP A 67 7.45 0.13 0.09
C ASP A 67 6.73 -0.67 -1.01
N LEU A 68 6.38 -1.94 -0.76
CA LEU A 68 5.63 -2.78 -1.72
C LEU A 68 4.16 -2.39 -1.83
N PHE A 69 3.59 -1.83 -0.76
CA PHE A 69 2.16 -1.48 -0.66
C PHE A 69 1.94 0.04 -0.75
N TYR A 70 2.97 0.83 -0.50
CA TYR A 70 2.88 2.28 -0.47
C TYR A 70 2.73 2.84 -1.88
N ASN A 71 1.49 2.94 -2.33
CA ASN A 71 1.16 3.60 -3.59
C ASN A 71 1.02 5.11 -3.34
N ALA A 72 2.10 5.85 -3.54
CA ALA A 72 2.12 7.28 -3.35
C ALA A 72 1.31 7.98 -4.46
N SER A 73 0.07 8.38 -4.17
CA SER A 73 -0.66 9.30 -5.03
C SER A 73 -0.09 10.71 -4.88
N TRP A 74 1.03 10.97 -5.56
CA TRP A 74 1.67 12.27 -5.52
C TRP A 74 0.77 13.33 -6.18
N HIS A 75 0.35 14.34 -5.41
CA HIS A 75 -0.37 15.50 -5.95
C HIS A 75 0.45 16.27 -7.00
N CYS A 76 1.78 16.13 -6.99
CA CYS A 76 2.70 16.74 -7.94
C CYS A 76 3.35 15.63 -8.79
N PRO A 77 3.05 15.58 -10.11
CA PRO A 77 3.62 14.59 -11.02
C PRO A 77 5.15 14.63 -11.07
N GLU A 78 5.77 15.82 -10.98
CA GLU A 78 7.24 15.92 -10.97
C GLU A 78 7.87 15.35 -9.69
N GLY A 79 7.14 15.39 -8.58
CA GLY A 79 7.55 14.80 -7.30
C GLY A 79 7.56 13.28 -7.37
N GLY A 80 6.52 12.68 -7.95
CA GLY A 80 6.43 11.23 -8.14
C GLY A 80 7.53 10.69 -9.04
N ILE A 81 7.75 11.31 -10.21
CA ILE A 81 8.81 10.89 -11.15
C ILE A 81 10.20 10.96 -10.50
N LYS A 82 10.46 11.98 -9.68
CA LYS A 82 11.74 12.09 -8.96
C LYS A 82 11.92 11.01 -7.91
N TYR A 83 10.85 10.65 -7.22
CA TYR A 83 10.86 9.61 -6.20
C TYR A 83 11.07 8.23 -6.82
N ASP A 84 10.37 7.92 -7.93
CA ASP A 84 10.54 6.68 -8.67
C ASP A 84 11.99 6.51 -9.15
N HIS A 85 12.59 7.57 -9.72
CA HIS A 85 14.01 7.57 -10.10
C HIS A 85 14.99 7.44 -8.92
N LEU A 86 14.58 7.79 -7.71
CA LEU A 86 15.38 7.65 -6.49
C LEU A 86 15.36 6.21 -6.00
N LEU A 87 14.18 5.58 -5.98
CA LEU A 87 14.00 4.16 -5.68
C LEU A 87 14.78 3.28 -6.67
N GLU A 88 14.66 3.53 -7.98
CA GLU A 88 15.40 2.79 -9.01
C GLU A 88 16.93 2.86 -8.83
N LYS A 89 17.45 3.90 -8.19
CA LYS A 89 18.89 4.06 -7.91
C LYS A 89 19.35 3.41 -6.61
N GLU A 90 18.46 3.23 -5.62
CA GLU A 90 18.82 2.54 -4.37
C GLU A 90 18.70 1.01 -4.48
N TYR A 91 17.94 0.50 -5.44
CA TYR A 91 17.82 -0.94 -5.72
C TYR A 91 18.84 -1.50 -6.74
N VAL A 92 19.89 -0.73 -7.12
CA VAL A 92 21.00 -1.15 -8.01
C VAL A 92 22.34 -1.11 -7.26
#